data_AF-A0A7C8Z823-F1
#
_entry.id   AF-A0A7C8Z823-F1
#
_cell.length_a   1.000
_cell.length_b   1.000
_cell.length_c   1.000
_cell.angle_alpha   90.00
_cell.angle_beta   90.00
_cell.angle_gamma   90.00
#
_symmetry.space_group_name_H-M   'P 1'
#
loop_
_entity.id
_entity.type
_entity.pdbx_description
1 polymer ?
#
loop_
_entity_poly.entity_id
_entity_poly.type
_entity_poly.pdbx_seq_one_letter_code
_entity_poly.pdbx_strand_id
1 'polypeptide(L)'
;ELDKVFGPDRATGAASENFEEAVHGLQNETIELDKDEEEDEEEEGESVQSTRPTLKISKKTNKDPTPKGKGKRKASQSEVVDLTSSFNVVSSKLTGFMDNMNSHLSNIASALCTTQQHEQVLMNRKMKLDEQKVGLFNEVMCIPGIFQDDAMEAVKKLARDSSLLPIFYQCP
;
A
#
# COMPACT_ATOMS: atom_id res chain seq x y z
N GLU A 1 -16.31 8.59 -16.47
CA GLU A 1 -17.40 8.16 -15.56
C GLU A 1 -16.94 7.88 -14.12
N LEU A 2 -15.65 7.96 -13.79
CA LEU A 2 -15.13 7.67 -12.44
C LEU A 2 -15.58 8.70 -11.38
N ASP A 3 -15.70 9.98 -11.74
CA ASP A 3 -16.22 11.03 -10.84
C ASP A 3 -17.63 10.76 -10.30
N LYS A 4 -18.47 10.05 -11.06
CA LYS A 4 -19.84 9.71 -10.62
C LYS A 4 -19.84 8.59 -9.58
N VAL A 5 -18.80 7.77 -9.54
CA VAL A 5 -18.69 6.61 -8.66
C VAL A 5 -17.88 6.94 -7.41
N PHE A 6 -16.77 7.67 -7.58
CA PHE A 6 -15.82 7.93 -6.50
C PHE A 6 -15.90 9.35 -5.93
N GLY A 7 -16.52 10.29 -6.65
CA GLY A 7 -16.55 11.69 -6.26
C GLY A 7 -15.14 12.31 -6.21
N PRO A 8 -15.03 13.57 -5.77
CA PRO A 8 -13.73 14.20 -5.54
C PRO A 8 -12.95 13.47 -4.45
N ASP A 9 -11.63 13.39 -4.62
CA ASP A 9 -10.73 12.85 -3.59
C ASP A 9 -10.96 13.58 -2.27
N ARG A 10 -11.20 12.82 -1.19
CA ARG A 10 -11.47 13.37 0.14
C ARG A 10 -10.26 14.03 0.78
N ALA A 11 -9.04 13.67 0.38
CA ALA A 11 -7.82 14.24 0.91
C ALA A 11 -7.47 15.57 0.24
N THR A 12 -7.61 15.65 -1.08
CA THR A 12 -7.18 16.82 -1.88
C THR A 12 -8.33 17.69 -2.39
N GLY A 13 -9.55 17.16 -2.44
CA GLY A 13 -10.71 17.80 -3.06
C GLY A 13 -10.67 17.80 -4.60
N ALA A 14 -9.66 17.18 -5.21
CA ALA A 14 -9.50 17.14 -6.65
C ALA A 14 -10.52 16.19 -7.31
N ALA A 15 -10.99 16.53 -8.51
CA ALA A 15 -11.76 15.62 -9.34
C ALA A 15 -10.87 14.44 -9.78
N SER A 16 -11.48 13.28 -10.05
CA SER A 16 -10.73 12.14 -10.57
C SER A 16 -10.27 12.45 -11.99
N GLU A 17 -8.96 12.29 -12.22
CA GLU A 17 -8.40 12.40 -13.56
C GLU A 17 -9.00 11.33 -14.48
N ASN A 18 -9.19 11.70 -15.74
CA ASN A 18 -9.63 10.74 -16.75
C ASN A 18 -8.43 9.97 -17.33
N PHE A 19 -8.69 8.87 -18.03
CA PHE A 19 -7.65 7.98 -18.56
C PHE A 19 -6.65 8.71 -19.47
N GLU A 20 -7.10 9.65 -20.29
CA GLU A 20 -6.24 10.41 -21.21
C GLU A 20 -5.34 11.39 -20.44
N GLU A 21 -5.86 12.00 -19.39
CA GLU A 21 -5.14 12.90 -18.50
C GLU A 21 -4.07 12.17 -17.68
N ALA A 22 -4.39 10.99 -17.15
CA ALA A 22 -3.44 10.14 -16.42
C ALA A 22 -2.28 9.67 -17.30
N VAL A 23 -2.55 9.28 -18.54
CA VAL A 23 -1.52 8.87 -19.51
C VAL A 23 -0.62 10.04 -19.91
N HIS A 24 -1.19 11.24 -20.06
CA HIS A 24 -0.44 12.45 -20.37
C HIS A 24 0.41 12.94 -19.19
N GLY A 25 -0.08 12.80 -17.95
CA GLY A 25 0.67 13.11 -16.73
C GLY A 25 1.93 12.27 -16.60
N LEU A 26 1.82 10.96 -16.85
CA LEU A 26 2.94 10.02 -16.76
C LEU A 26 4.08 10.34 -17.73
N GLN A 27 3.79 10.92 -18.91
CA GLN A 27 4.82 11.30 -19.88
C GLN A 27 5.58 12.56 -19.51
N ASN A 28 5.00 13.41 -18.65
CA ASN A 28 5.54 14.73 -18.32
C ASN A 28 6.09 14.82 -16.89
N GLU A 29 5.85 13.80 -16.06
CA GLU A 29 6.37 13.73 -14.71
C GLU A 29 7.85 13.32 -14.73
N THR A 30 8.73 14.32 -14.75
CA THR A 30 10.16 14.12 -14.55
C THR A 30 10.38 14.00 -13.05
N ILE A 31 10.59 12.77 -12.57
CA ILE A 31 10.97 12.51 -11.18
C ILE A 31 12.43 12.94 -11.04
N GLU A 32 12.66 14.13 -10.49
CA GLU A 32 13.98 14.54 -10.03
C GLU A 32 14.33 13.71 -8.79
N LEU A 33 15.14 12.66 -9.00
CA LEU A 33 15.77 11.95 -7.91
C LEU A 33 16.91 12.84 -7.42
N ASP A 34 16.76 13.38 -6.22
CA ASP A 34 17.80 14.14 -5.54
C ASP A 34 19.11 13.34 -5.61
N LYS A 35 20.14 13.95 -6.21
CA LYS A 35 21.47 13.39 -6.25
C LYS A 35 22.06 13.57 -4.86
N ASP A 36 22.14 12.47 -4.12
CA ASP A 36 23.00 12.39 -2.95
C ASP A 36 24.46 12.48 -3.45
N GLU A 37 24.97 13.70 -3.57
CA GLU A 37 26.41 13.96 -3.70
C GLU A 37 27.04 13.68 -2.33
N GLU A 38 27.81 12.60 -2.26
CA GLU A 38 28.72 12.34 -1.15
C GLU A 38 29.83 13.39 -1.18
N GLU A 39 29.76 14.35 -0.25
CA GLU A 39 30.92 15.16 0.15
C GLU A 39 30.97 15.18 1.68
N ASP A 40 31.89 14.37 2.21
CA ASP A 40 32.39 14.45 3.58
C ASP A 40 33.04 15.81 3.80
N GLU A 41 32.35 16.76 4.44
CA GLU A 41 33.01 17.82 5.21
C GLU A 41 32.30 18.03 6.56
N GLU A 42 33.08 17.83 7.62
CA GLU A 42 32.72 18.07 9.00
C GLU A 42 32.47 19.57 9.25
N GLU A 43 31.27 19.96 9.72
CA GLU A 43 31.16 21.19 10.51
C GLU A 43 30.02 21.10 11.55
N GLU A 44 30.40 21.29 12.81
CA GLU A 44 29.52 21.48 13.97
C GLU A 44 28.56 22.66 13.76
N GLY A 45 27.28 22.52 14.11
CA GLY A 45 26.40 23.69 14.16
C GLY A 45 24.91 23.44 14.35
N GLU A 46 24.49 23.43 15.61
CA GLU A 46 23.17 23.80 16.16
C GLU A 46 21.90 23.85 15.27
N SER A 47 20.93 23.04 15.72
CA SER A 47 19.55 23.44 16.02
C SER A 47 18.60 23.75 14.84
N VAL A 48 17.83 22.71 14.49
CA VAL A 48 16.68 22.73 13.58
C VAL A 48 15.57 23.64 14.13
N GLN A 49 15.48 24.89 13.65
CA GLN A 49 14.27 25.70 13.83
C GLN A 49 13.18 25.25 12.85
N SER A 50 12.31 24.35 13.30
CA SER A 50 11.05 24.05 12.61
C SER A 50 10.05 25.19 12.85
N THR A 51 9.70 25.89 11.77
CA THR A 51 8.75 27.00 11.76
C THR A 51 7.30 26.50 11.89
N ARG A 52 6.61 27.02 12.90
CA ARG A 52 5.19 26.75 13.21
C ARG A 52 4.26 27.65 12.38
N PRO A 53 3.22 27.13 11.70
CA PRO A 53 2.11 27.95 11.23
C PRO A 53 1.08 28.10 12.36
N THR A 54 0.78 29.35 12.74
CA THR A 54 -0.19 29.68 13.79
C THR A 54 -1.53 30.04 13.14
N LEU A 55 -2.57 29.20 13.30
CA LEU A 55 -3.93 29.55 12.89
C LEU A 55 -4.69 30.20 14.04
N LYS A 56 -4.95 31.51 13.90
CA LYS A 56 -5.83 32.30 14.76
C LYS A 56 -7.28 32.08 14.29
N ILE A 57 -8.15 31.51 15.14
CA ILE A 57 -9.60 31.52 14.91
C ILE A 57 -10.26 32.47 15.92
N SER A 58 -10.89 33.49 15.36
CA SER A 58 -11.59 34.59 16.02
C SER A 58 -12.94 34.18 16.63
N LYS A 59 -13.16 34.66 17.86
CA LYS A 59 -14.41 34.97 18.57
C LYS A 59 -15.73 34.81 17.79
N LYS A 60 -16.67 34.06 18.37
CA LYS A 60 -18.08 34.45 18.42
C LYS A 60 -18.71 34.10 19.76
N THR A 61 -19.21 35.14 20.39
CA THR A 61 -19.93 35.26 21.66
C THR A 61 -21.29 34.58 21.62
N ASN A 62 -21.67 33.90 22.70
CA ASN A 62 -23.07 33.79 23.08
C ASN A 62 -23.22 34.16 24.57
N LYS A 63 -23.97 35.24 24.79
CA LYS A 63 -24.42 35.72 26.10
C LYS A 63 -25.71 34.98 26.43
N ASP A 64 -25.80 34.43 27.64
CA ASP A 64 -27.08 34.15 28.28
C ASP A 64 -27.03 34.61 29.75
N PRO A 65 -28.18 35.02 30.34
CA PRO A 65 -28.25 35.97 31.43
C PRO A 65 -28.07 35.33 32.81
N THR A 66 -27.49 36.11 33.71
CA THR A 66 -27.23 35.78 35.11
C THR A 66 -28.53 35.70 35.92
N PRO A 67 -28.68 34.76 36.87
CA PRO A 67 -29.48 34.97 38.06
C PRO A 67 -28.56 35.37 39.23
N LYS A 68 -28.84 36.53 39.83
CA LYS A 68 -28.16 37.05 41.02
C LYS A 68 -28.45 36.13 42.23
N GLY A 69 -27.51 35.25 42.57
CA GLY A 69 -27.46 34.53 43.84
C GLY A 69 -26.36 35.08 44.74
N LYS A 70 -26.74 35.84 45.79
CA LYS A 70 -25.83 36.15 46.91
C LYS A 70 -25.60 34.85 47.69
N GLY A 71 -24.34 34.39 47.81
CA GLY A 71 -24.03 33.31 48.73
C GLY A 71 -22.60 32.79 48.63
N LYS A 72 -21.77 33.20 49.59
CA LYS A 72 -20.51 32.58 50.04
C LYS A 72 -19.53 32.13 48.94
N ARG A 73 -18.43 32.88 48.82
CA ARG A 73 -17.14 32.37 48.30
C ARG A 73 -16.76 31.14 49.13
N LYS A 74 -17.16 29.94 48.71
CA LYS A 74 -16.44 28.72 49.05
C LYS A 74 -15.19 28.74 48.18
N ALA A 75 -14.05 28.64 48.86
CA ALA A 75 -12.74 28.55 48.28
C ALA A 75 -12.76 27.70 47.02
N SER A 76 -12.10 28.16 45.97
CA SER A 76 -11.64 27.30 44.88
C SER A 76 -10.90 26.14 45.54
N GLN A 77 -11.57 25.00 45.68
CA GLN A 77 -10.86 23.74 45.83
C GLN A 77 -10.03 23.66 44.56
N SER A 78 -8.74 23.93 44.69
CA SER A 78 -7.76 23.43 43.75
C SER A 78 -8.09 21.95 43.61
N GLU A 79 -8.66 21.55 42.47
CA GLU A 79 -8.70 20.14 42.10
C GLU A 79 -7.25 19.69 42.19
N VAL A 80 -6.92 18.97 43.26
CA VAL A 80 -5.69 18.20 43.31
C VAL A 80 -5.92 17.14 42.25
N VAL A 81 -5.49 17.44 41.02
CA VAL A 81 -5.56 16.52 39.91
C VAL A 81 -4.85 15.28 40.39
N ASP A 82 -5.60 14.19 40.55
CA ASP A 82 -5.01 12.91 40.94
C ASP A 82 -4.19 12.41 39.74
N LEU A 83 -2.91 12.81 39.75
CA LEU A 83 -1.93 12.47 38.73
C LEU A 83 -1.77 10.96 38.61
N THR A 84 -1.98 10.21 39.69
CA THR A 84 -1.93 8.74 39.69
C THR A 84 -3.10 8.16 38.92
N SER A 85 -4.33 8.68 39.10
CA SER A 85 -5.48 8.28 38.30
C SER A 85 -5.30 8.62 36.82
N SER A 86 -4.77 9.81 36.51
CA SER A 86 -4.53 10.26 35.14
C SER A 86 -3.46 9.41 34.45
N PHE A 87 -2.38 9.08 35.17
CA PHE A 87 -1.34 8.18 34.70
C PHE A 87 -1.90 6.78 34.42
N ASN A 88 -2.66 6.19 35.34
CA ASN A 88 -3.25 4.87 35.15
C ASN A 88 -4.18 4.80 33.92
N VAL A 89 -4.99 5.84 33.69
CA VAL A 89 -5.85 5.93 32.50
C VAL A 89 -5.02 6.01 31.22
N VAL A 90 -3.98 6.83 31.20
CA VAL A 90 -3.09 6.96 30.03
C VAL A 90 -2.32 5.67 29.78
N SER A 91 -1.76 5.05 30.81
CA SER A 91 -1.04 3.77 30.71
C SER A 91 -1.96 2.66 30.20
N SER A 92 -3.19 2.55 30.71
CA SER A 92 -4.15 1.56 30.23
C SER A 92 -4.52 1.78 28.76
N LYS A 93 -4.74 3.04 28.34
CA LYS A 93 -4.99 3.38 26.93
C LYS A 93 -3.79 3.07 26.04
N LEU A 94 -2.57 3.32 26.53
CA LEU A 94 -1.34 3.04 25.80
C LEU A 94 -1.14 1.53 25.61
N THR A 95 -1.35 0.73 26.66
CA THR A 95 -1.29 -0.73 26.58
C THR A 95 -2.32 -1.26 25.58
N GLY A 96 -3.58 -0.81 25.69
CA GLY A 96 -4.62 -1.22 24.73
C GLY A 96 -4.31 -0.81 23.28
N PHE A 97 -3.69 0.35 23.08
CA PHE A 97 -3.20 0.78 21.77
C PHE A 97 -2.09 -0.14 21.25
N MET A 98 -1.10 -0.48 22.08
CA MET A 98 -0.01 -1.38 21.70
C MET A 98 -0.52 -2.78 21.38
N ASP A 99 -1.45 -3.31 22.17
CA ASP A 99 -2.08 -4.62 21.90
C ASP A 99 -2.83 -4.62 20.57
N ASN A 100 -3.56 -3.54 20.29
CA ASN A 100 -4.26 -3.39 19.01
C ASN A 100 -3.29 -3.28 17.83
N MET A 101 -2.19 -2.52 17.97
CA MET A 101 -1.15 -2.47 16.94
C MET A 101 -0.49 -3.83 16.71
N ASN A 102 -0.17 -4.56 17.77
CA ASN A 102 0.41 -5.90 17.66
C ASN A 102 -0.53 -6.85 16.90
N SER A 103 -1.84 -6.79 17.17
CA SER A 103 -2.83 -7.56 16.43
C SER A 103 -2.85 -7.18 14.94
N HIS A 104 -2.87 -5.89 14.62
CA HIS A 104 -2.85 -5.43 13.22
C HIS A 104 -1.56 -5.80 12.49
N LEU A 105 -0.40 -5.59 13.11
CA LEU A 105 0.89 -5.98 12.53
C LEU A 105 0.98 -7.48 12.31
N SER A 106 0.47 -8.29 13.24
CA SER A 106 0.37 -9.73 13.06
C SER A 106 -0.50 -10.08 11.85
N ASN A 107 -1.67 -9.46 11.71
CA ASN A 107 -2.55 -9.71 10.57
C ASN A 107 -1.92 -9.29 9.23
N ILE A 108 -1.22 -8.15 9.21
CA ILE A 108 -0.48 -7.68 8.02
C ILE A 108 0.63 -8.68 7.68
N ALA A 109 1.43 -9.09 8.66
CA ALA A 109 2.51 -10.06 8.46
C ALA A 109 1.97 -11.40 7.93
N SER A 110 0.85 -11.89 8.47
CA SER A 110 0.18 -13.08 7.96
C SER A 110 -0.31 -12.90 6.52
N ALA A 111 -0.96 -11.78 6.20
CA ALA A 111 -1.43 -11.49 4.85
C ALA A 111 -0.27 -11.44 3.84
N LEU A 112 0.83 -10.77 4.19
CA LEU A 112 2.03 -10.71 3.35
C LEU A 112 2.65 -12.10 3.14
N CYS A 113 2.79 -12.89 4.21
CA CYS A 113 3.30 -14.25 4.12
C CYS A 113 2.43 -15.13 3.20
N THR A 114 1.10 -15.06 3.34
CA THR A 114 0.19 -15.81 2.46
C THR A 114 0.27 -15.37 1.00
N THR A 115 0.42 -14.07 0.75
CA THR A 115 0.57 -13.51 -0.59
C THR A 115 1.88 -13.99 -1.22
N GLN A 116 2.98 -13.93 -0.47
CA GLN A 116 4.29 -14.41 -0.92
C GLN A 116 4.28 -15.91 -1.23
N GLN A 117 3.65 -16.72 -0.38
CA GLN A 117 3.51 -18.16 -0.63
C GLN A 117 2.71 -18.43 -1.91
N HIS A 118 1.59 -17.73 -2.11
CA HIS A 118 0.77 -17.87 -3.31
C HIS A 118 1.54 -17.47 -4.58
N GLU A 119 2.25 -16.34 -4.56
CA GLU A 119 3.10 -15.91 -5.67
C GLU A 119 4.19 -16.91 -6.00
N GLN A 120 4.84 -17.49 -4.97
CA GLN A 120 5.86 -18.51 -5.17
C GLN A 120 5.28 -19.78 -5.84
N VAL A 121 4.07 -20.20 -5.47
CA VAL A 121 3.37 -21.31 -6.13
C VAL A 121 3.07 -20.99 -7.59
N LEU A 122 2.60 -19.77 -7.89
CA LEU A 122 2.35 -19.34 -9.27
C LEU A 122 3.64 -19.30 -10.10
N MET A 123 4.73 -18.77 -9.54
CA MET A 123 6.03 -18.72 -10.19
C MET A 123 6.55 -20.12 -10.50
N ASN A 124 6.48 -21.05 -9.53
CA ASN A 124 6.89 -22.45 -9.73
C ASN A 124 6.04 -23.15 -10.79
N ARG A 125 4.72 -22.89 -10.82
CA ARG A 125 3.83 -23.44 -11.85
C ARG A 125 4.18 -22.89 -13.24
N LYS A 126 4.47 -21.60 -13.35
CA LYS A 126 4.87 -20.95 -14.60
C LYS A 126 6.19 -21.53 -15.11
N MET A 127 7.19 -21.67 -14.24
CA MET A 127 8.48 -22.25 -14.59
C MET A 127 8.33 -23.67 -15.14
N LYS A 128 7.57 -24.54 -14.45
CA LYS A 128 7.29 -25.90 -14.93
C LYS A 128 6.58 -25.93 -16.29
N LEU A 129 5.64 -25.02 -16.51
CA LEU A 129 4.94 -24.92 -17.79
C LEU A 129 5.89 -24.50 -18.93
N ASP A 130 6.79 -23.57 -18.66
CA ASP A 130 7.75 -23.11 -19.65
C ASP A 130 8.80 -24.19 -19.95
N GLU A 131 9.27 -24.94 -18.94
CA GLU A 131 10.09 -26.15 -19.12
C GLU A 131 9.37 -27.20 -19.99
N GLN A 132 8.09 -27.47 -19.72
CA GLN A 132 7.28 -28.41 -20.51
C GLN A 132 7.15 -27.97 -21.98
N LYS A 133 6.94 -26.68 -22.24
CA LYS A 133 6.85 -26.15 -23.61
C LYS A 133 8.18 -26.30 -24.36
N VAL A 134 9.30 -26.02 -23.68
CA VAL A 134 10.64 -26.18 -24.26
C VAL A 134 10.91 -27.65 -24.55
N GLY A 135 10.60 -28.55 -23.61
CA GLY A 135 10.71 -29.99 -23.80
C GLY A 135 9.91 -30.47 -25.01
N LEU A 136 8.63 -30.11 -25.07
CA LEU A 136 7.76 -30.47 -26.19
C LEU A 136 8.26 -29.90 -27.53
N PHE A 137 8.75 -28.67 -27.55
CA PHE A 137 9.33 -28.09 -28.76
C PHE A 137 10.55 -28.87 -29.25
N ASN A 138 11.46 -29.24 -28.35
CA ASN A 138 12.62 -30.04 -28.70
C ASN A 138 12.22 -31.41 -29.25
N GLU A 139 11.21 -32.06 -28.67
CA GLU A 139 10.69 -33.34 -29.16
C GLU A 139 10.06 -33.23 -30.55
N VAL A 140 9.25 -32.20 -30.79
CA VAL A 140 8.64 -31.96 -32.10
C VAL A 140 9.71 -31.67 -33.16
N MET A 141 10.78 -30.95 -32.81
CA MET A 141 11.92 -30.69 -33.69
C MET A 141 12.72 -31.95 -34.04
N CYS A 142 12.60 -33.04 -33.28
CA CYS A 142 13.23 -34.32 -33.63
C CYS A 142 12.48 -35.08 -34.74
N ILE A 143 11.27 -34.67 -35.10
CA ILE A 143 10.48 -35.32 -36.15
C ILE A 143 11.08 -34.96 -37.53
N PRO A 144 11.48 -35.95 -38.35
CA PRO A 144 12.07 -35.69 -39.66
C PRO A 144 11.12 -34.88 -40.57
N GLY A 145 11.65 -33.81 -41.17
CA GLY A 145 10.90 -32.99 -42.14
C GLY A 145 10.04 -31.88 -41.52
N ILE A 146 10.02 -31.74 -40.18
CA ILE A 146 9.42 -30.59 -39.51
C ILE A 146 10.41 -29.41 -39.51
N PHE A 147 9.95 -28.23 -39.90
CA PHE A 147 10.69 -26.98 -39.78
C PHE A 147 10.30 -26.23 -38.50
N GLN A 148 11.12 -25.25 -38.13
CA GLN A 148 10.95 -24.48 -36.89
C GLN A 148 9.57 -23.83 -36.75
N ASP A 149 9.04 -23.27 -37.85
CA ASP A 149 7.73 -22.61 -37.85
C ASP A 149 6.59 -23.60 -37.60
N ASP A 150 6.65 -24.77 -38.25
CA ASP A 150 5.68 -25.85 -38.06
C ASP A 150 5.75 -26.44 -36.65
N ALA A 151 6.95 -26.62 -36.12
CA ALA A 151 7.17 -27.07 -34.75
C ALA A 151 6.58 -26.09 -33.74
N MET A 152 6.81 -24.80 -33.94
CA MET A 152 6.27 -23.74 -33.09
C MET A 152 4.73 -23.72 -33.13
N GLU A 153 4.13 -23.91 -34.31
CA GLU A 153 2.68 -23.97 -34.43
C GLU A 153 2.09 -25.22 -33.78
N ALA A 154 2.72 -26.38 -33.97
CA ALA A 154 2.31 -27.63 -33.35
C ALA A 154 2.37 -27.56 -31.82
N VAL A 155 3.46 -27.04 -31.26
CA VAL A 155 3.62 -26.83 -29.81
C VAL A 155 2.56 -25.88 -29.28
N LYS A 156 2.25 -24.78 -29.99
CA LYS A 156 1.15 -23.87 -29.59
C LYS A 156 -0.20 -24.58 -29.55
N LYS A 157 -0.49 -25.48 -30.49
CA LYS A 157 -1.74 -26.27 -30.50
C LYS A 157 -1.76 -27.26 -29.33
N LEU A 158 -0.69 -28.02 -29.13
CA LEU A 158 -0.57 -29.01 -28.06
C LEU A 158 -0.56 -28.37 -26.66
N ALA A 159 0.03 -27.19 -26.50
CA ALA A 159 0.03 -26.45 -25.24
C ALA A 159 -1.34 -25.82 -24.91
N ARG A 160 -2.19 -25.57 -25.91
CA ARG A 160 -3.56 -25.09 -25.71
C ARG A 160 -4.52 -26.21 -25.35
N ASP A 161 -4.32 -27.40 -25.91
CA ASP A 161 -5.17 -28.56 -25.70
C ASP A 161 -4.33 -29.78 -25.28
N SER A 162 -4.23 -29.98 -23.97
CA SER A 162 -3.48 -31.09 -23.38
C SER A 162 -4.06 -32.46 -23.71
N SER A 163 -5.31 -32.55 -24.18
CA SER A 163 -5.92 -33.81 -24.60
C SER A 163 -5.31 -34.36 -25.90
N LEU A 164 -4.61 -33.50 -26.66
CA LEU A 164 -3.90 -33.89 -27.88
C LEU A 164 -2.51 -34.49 -27.61
N LEU A 165 -1.92 -34.26 -26.42
CA LEU A 165 -0.59 -34.79 -26.07
C LEU A 165 -0.53 -36.32 -26.14
N PRO A 166 -1.47 -37.10 -25.57
CA PRO A 166 -1.45 -38.55 -25.71
C PRO A 166 -1.53 -39.03 -27.16
N ILE A 167 -2.29 -38.32 -28.00
CA ILE A 167 -2.42 -38.65 -29.43
C ILE A 167 -1.09 -38.39 -30.13
N PHE A 168 -0.45 -37.25 -29.85
CA PHE A 168 0.86 -36.90 -30.38
C PHE A 168 1.91 -37.98 -30.05
N TYR A 169 1.99 -38.43 -28.80
CA TYR A 169 2.95 -39.47 -28.38
C TYR A 169 2.61 -40.89 -28.85
N GLN A 170 1.39 -41.14 -29.33
CA GLN A 170 0.98 -42.43 -29.89
C GLN A 170 1.08 -42.46 -31.41
N CYS A 171 1.32 -41.31 -32.05
CA CYS A 171 1.47 -41.23 -33.50
C CYS A 171 2.89 -41.69 -33.87
N PRO A 172 3.06 -42.70 -34.75
CA PRO A 172 4.36 -43.25 -35.15
C PRO A 172 5.29 -42.23 -35.81
#